data_AF-A0A8H6YJS7-F1
#
_entry.id   AF-A0A8H6YJS7-F1
#
_cell.length_a   1.000
_cell.length_b   1.000
_cell.length_c   1.000
_cell.angle_alpha   90.00
_cell.angle_beta   90.00
_cell.angle_gamma   90.00
#
_symmetry.space_group_name_H-M   'P 1'
#
loop_
_entity.id
_entity.type
_entity.pdbx_description
1 polymer ?
#
loop_
_entity_poly.entity_id
_entity_poly.type
_entity_poly.pdbx_seq_one_letter_code
_entity_poly.pdbx_strand_id
1 'polypeptide(L)'
;MATVDEKIANLKEALSKSRPVCTGSSQISTEEATLVYGLKNDKSARWIDLANAAPAELNALSDACQKATFGRNQEDVLDETYRKAGQMSAKDFTIRFNVEKSGILAHVHARLLEGFNKSDKRIEAELYKLNVYGVAKHLCRFILQSAQGYTARRNHVRLARSNLYFAAAGAPGPALDLAPPDARDTSEIHSSLSALLNDMAFLPDGGILGFGLRHAYPVNSQTQLKKLKSSLKGVDALLVYTSEELFGLKTSLKAIYNDDDDGEIMLDEIAGDLDDCNIEEDIIRRLDEEFGSCGEIEDVTWVVKSSQVHLEATYVAYGNEPSLGHIYGDLVLLVDIPSAKNRD
;
A
#
# COMPACT_ATOMS: atom_id res chain seq x y z
N MET A 1 8.87 -32.49 -19.00
CA MET A 1 7.89 -31.61 -18.33
C MET A 1 8.62 -30.92 -17.20
N ALA A 2 8.27 -29.66 -16.89
CA ALA A 2 8.87 -28.97 -15.75
C ALA A 2 8.51 -29.70 -14.45
N THR A 3 9.44 -29.74 -13.49
CA THR A 3 9.20 -30.32 -12.15
C THR A 3 8.25 -29.44 -11.33
N VAL A 4 7.72 -29.97 -10.22
CA VAL A 4 6.89 -29.18 -9.29
C VAL A 4 7.67 -27.98 -8.75
N ASP A 5 8.94 -28.18 -8.38
CA ASP A 5 9.81 -27.10 -7.88
C ASP A 5 10.03 -26.00 -8.93
N GLU A 6 10.24 -26.38 -10.20
CA GLU A 6 10.37 -25.43 -11.31
C GLU A 6 9.06 -24.64 -11.51
N LYS A 7 7.90 -25.27 -11.36
CA LYS A 7 6.60 -24.59 -11.46
C LYS A 7 6.37 -23.63 -10.29
N ILE A 8 6.75 -23.99 -9.07
CA ILE A 8 6.72 -23.09 -7.91
C ILE A 8 7.66 -21.90 -8.15
N ALA A 9 8.87 -22.14 -8.67
CA ALA A 9 9.82 -21.08 -9.01
C ALA A 9 9.27 -20.13 -10.07
N ASN A 10 8.62 -20.65 -11.12
CA ASN A 10 7.98 -19.83 -12.16
C ASN A 10 6.85 -18.97 -11.59
N LEU A 11 6.01 -19.53 -10.71
CA LEU A 11 4.97 -18.76 -10.03
C LEU A 11 5.56 -17.65 -9.16
N LYS A 12 6.62 -17.96 -8.40
CA LYS A 12 7.36 -16.97 -7.61
C LYS A 12 7.94 -15.85 -8.47
N GLU A 13 8.52 -16.19 -9.62
CA GLU A 13 9.06 -15.21 -10.56
C GLU A 13 7.95 -14.31 -11.13
N ALA A 14 6.83 -14.88 -11.56
CA ALA A 14 5.67 -14.13 -12.04
C ALA A 14 5.16 -13.14 -10.99
N LEU A 15 5.05 -13.58 -9.73
CA LEU A 15 4.66 -12.71 -8.61
C LEU A 15 5.66 -11.57 -8.38
N SER A 16 6.96 -11.78 -8.63
CA SER A 16 8.01 -10.79 -8.43
C SER A 16 7.97 -9.62 -9.43
N LYS A 17 7.42 -9.85 -10.64
CA LYS A 17 7.34 -8.85 -11.72
C LYS A 17 6.39 -7.69 -11.43
N SER A 18 5.28 -7.96 -10.74
CA SER A 18 4.31 -6.93 -10.34
C SER A 18 4.95 -5.91 -9.39
N ARG A 19 4.92 -4.61 -9.65
CA ARG A 19 5.56 -3.62 -8.75
C ARG A 19 4.57 -3.10 -7.71
N PRO A 20 4.94 -3.00 -6.41
CA PRO A 20 4.04 -2.48 -5.38
C PRO A 20 3.89 -0.94 -5.41
N VAL A 21 4.41 -0.30 -6.45
CA VAL A 21 4.42 1.16 -6.64
C VAL A 21 4.12 1.45 -8.11
N CYS A 22 3.24 2.42 -8.36
CA CYS A 22 3.03 3.00 -9.69
C CYS A 22 3.65 4.40 -9.76
N THR A 23 4.28 4.73 -10.89
CA THR A 23 4.86 6.05 -11.16
C THR A 23 4.53 6.46 -12.59
N GLY A 24 4.29 7.74 -12.82
CA GLY A 24 4.13 8.30 -14.16
C GLY A 24 3.96 9.81 -14.14
N SER A 25 3.97 10.41 -15.32
CA SER A 25 3.92 11.87 -15.50
C SER A 25 2.77 12.22 -16.45
N SER A 26 1.89 13.13 -16.02
CA SER A 26 0.83 13.68 -16.87
C SER A 26 1.21 15.08 -17.30
N GLN A 27 0.97 15.41 -18.57
CA GLN A 27 1.08 16.78 -19.05
C GLN A 27 -0.13 17.56 -18.54
N ILE A 28 0.11 18.78 -18.08
CA ILE A 28 -0.94 19.70 -17.64
C ILE A 28 -0.80 21.01 -18.42
N SER A 29 -1.91 21.69 -18.61
CA SER A 29 -1.90 23.05 -19.16
C SER A 29 -1.32 24.05 -18.16
N THR A 30 -0.88 25.20 -18.66
CA THR A 30 -0.48 26.34 -17.82
C THR A 30 -1.65 26.81 -16.92
N GLU A 31 -2.89 26.72 -17.41
CA GLU A 31 -4.08 27.05 -16.62
C GLU A 31 -4.27 26.12 -15.41
N GLU A 32 -4.00 24.83 -15.59
CA GLU A 32 -4.05 23.81 -14.54
C GLU A 32 -2.92 23.95 -13.53
N ALA A 33 -1.78 24.55 -13.93
CA ALA A 33 -0.64 24.85 -13.05
C ALA A 33 -0.88 26.04 -12.10
N THR A 34 -2.12 26.52 -11.99
CA THR A 34 -2.49 27.59 -11.07
C THR A 34 -2.69 27.09 -9.64
N LEU A 35 -2.10 27.81 -8.68
CA LEU A 35 -2.33 27.70 -7.25
C LEU A 35 -2.90 29.02 -6.70
N VAL A 36 -3.91 28.93 -5.83
CA VAL A 36 -4.40 30.06 -5.02
C VAL A 36 -4.16 29.73 -3.56
N TYR A 37 -3.51 30.64 -2.83
CA TYR A 37 -3.15 30.44 -1.42
C TYR A 37 -3.48 31.66 -0.57
N GLY A 38 -3.95 31.42 0.64
CA GLY A 38 -4.23 32.45 1.65
C GLY A 38 -2.94 32.98 2.28
N LEU A 39 -2.99 34.24 2.72
CA LEU A 39 -1.95 34.82 3.56
C LEU A 39 -2.36 34.72 5.02
N LYS A 40 -1.42 34.34 5.89
CA LYS A 40 -1.69 34.26 7.34
C LYS A 40 -2.17 35.61 7.87
N ASN A 41 -3.21 35.56 8.71
CA ASN A 41 -3.78 36.72 9.41
C ASN A 41 -4.35 37.82 8.50
N ASP A 42 -4.61 37.50 7.23
CA ASP A 42 -5.25 38.39 6.28
C ASP A 42 -6.39 37.63 5.59
N LYS A 43 -7.47 38.32 5.22
CA LYS A 43 -8.55 37.77 4.38
C LYS A 43 -8.18 37.83 2.89
N SER A 44 -6.92 38.10 2.57
CA SER A 44 -6.40 38.13 1.22
C SER A 44 -5.85 36.77 0.78
N ALA A 45 -5.90 36.55 -0.54
CA ALA A 45 -5.31 35.39 -1.19
C ALA A 45 -4.42 35.86 -2.35
N ARG A 46 -3.40 35.07 -2.65
CA ARG A 46 -2.54 35.27 -3.82
C ARG A 46 -2.80 34.18 -4.83
N TRP A 47 -2.62 34.56 -6.09
CA TRP A 47 -2.72 33.70 -7.25
C TRP A 47 -1.33 33.56 -7.85
N ILE A 48 -0.92 32.33 -8.18
CA ILE A 48 0.37 32.05 -8.81
C ILE A 48 0.20 31.02 -9.93
N ASP A 49 0.79 31.31 -11.09
CA ASP A 49 0.98 30.36 -12.18
C ASP A 49 2.32 29.64 -12.00
N LEU A 50 2.28 28.39 -11.53
CA LEU A 50 3.50 27.63 -11.26
C LEU A 50 4.30 27.31 -12.53
N ALA A 51 3.69 27.39 -13.72
CA ALA A 51 4.39 27.16 -14.98
C ALA A 51 5.28 28.35 -15.37
N ASN A 52 4.89 29.57 -14.97
CA ASN A 52 5.54 30.82 -15.38
C ASN A 52 5.96 31.73 -14.21
N ALA A 53 5.91 31.24 -12.97
CA ALA A 53 6.13 32.04 -11.77
C ALA A 53 7.51 32.70 -11.74
N ALA A 54 7.52 34.00 -11.47
CA ALA A 54 8.75 34.72 -11.18
C ALA A 54 9.35 34.26 -9.83
N PRO A 55 10.68 34.36 -9.63
CA PRO A 55 11.31 34.01 -8.36
C PRO A 55 10.71 34.73 -7.15
N ALA A 56 10.28 35.99 -7.31
CA ALA A 56 9.61 36.75 -6.26
C ALA A 56 8.26 36.14 -5.85
N GLU A 57 7.50 35.59 -6.79
CA GLU A 57 6.21 34.95 -6.54
C GLU A 57 6.40 33.59 -5.85
N LEU A 58 7.44 32.85 -6.24
CA LEU A 58 7.84 31.59 -5.58
C LEU A 58 8.31 31.84 -4.14
N ASN A 59 9.08 32.90 -3.90
CA ASN A 59 9.48 33.31 -2.54
C ASN A 59 8.26 33.69 -1.70
N ALA A 60 7.35 34.48 -2.27
CA ALA A 60 6.08 34.85 -1.63
C ALA A 60 5.24 33.63 -1.22
N LEU A 61 5.19 32.59 -2.06
CA LEU A 61 4.53 31.33 -1.73
C LEU A 61 5.26 30.58 -0.60
N SER A 62 6.59 30.53 -0.67
CA SER A 62 7.41 29.92 0.39
C SER A 62 7.21 30.61 1.74
N ASP A 63 7.15 31.95 1.77
CA ASP A 63 6.96 32.75 2.99
C ASP A 63 5.56 32.59 3.58
N ALA A 64 4.55 32.30 2.75
CA ALA A 64 3.20 32.00 3.21
C ALA A 64 3.09 30.62 3.89
N CYS A 65 4.04 29.72 3.63
CA CYS A 65 4.05 28.38 4.24
C CYS A 65 4.50 28.42 5.71
N GLN A 66 4.00 27.47 6.50
CA GLN A 66 4.53 27.21 7.84
C GLN A 66 5.74 26.30 7.74
N LYS A 67 6.66 26.33 8.71
CA LYS A 67 7.74 25.33 8.73
C LYS A 67 7.14 23.92 8.81
N ALA A 68 7.64 23.00 8.00
CA ALA A 68 7.17 21.63 7.99
C ALA A 68 7.80 20.85 9.15
N THR A 69 6.95 20.30 10.01
CA THR A 69 7.34 19.26 10.96
C THR A 69 7.34 17.89 10.29
N PHE A 70 8.02 16.93 10.90
CA PHE A 70 7.89 15.51 10.58
C PHE A 70 7.81 14.73 11.88
N GLY A 71 7.15 13.58 11.84
CA GLY A 71 7.06 12.71 13.00
C GLY A 71 8.39 12.00 13.19
N ARG A 72 8.93 12.10 14.39
CA ARG A 72 10.04 11.28 14.86
C ARG A 72 9.70 10.85 16.28
N ASN A 73 9.66 9.55 16.53
CA ASN A 73 9.30 8.99 17.83
C ASN A 73 8.01 9.61 18.39
N GLN A 74 6.95 9.70 17.56
CA GLN A 74 5.62 10.18 17.94
C GLN A 74 5.51 11.69 18.23
N GLU A 75 6.60 12.44 18.12
CA GLU A 75 6.59 13.88 18.25
C GLU A 75 6.70 14.55 16.88
N ASP A 76 5.97 15.66 16.72
CA ASP A 76 6.18 16.56 15.59
C ASP A 76 7.47 17.34 15.82
N VAL A 77 8.55 16.84 15.21
CA VAL A 77 9.86 17.45 15.30
C VAL A 77 10.05 18.46 14.17
N LEU A 78 10.45 19.68 14.55
CA LEU A 78 10.97 20.67 13.63
C LEU A 78 12.49 20.55 13.59
N ASP A 79 13.03 19.94 12.54
CA ASP A 79 14.47 19.88 12.28
C ASP A 79 14.78 20.34 10.86
N GLU A 80 15.29 21.58 10.74
CA GLU A 80 15.63 22.20 9.46
C GLU A 80 16.92 21.63 8.85
N THR A 81 17.70 20.85 9.60
CA THR A 81 18.87 20.12 9.08
C THR A 81 18.46 18.81 8.40
N TYR A 82 17.35 18.20 8.85
CA TYR A 82 16.74 17.02 8.23
C TYR A 82 15.76 17.36 7.10
N ARG A 83 14.90 18.39 7.28
CA ARG A 83 13.89 18.77 6.30
C ARG A 83 13.70 20.28 6.19
N LYS A 84 14.24 20.87 5.12
CA LYS A 84 14.01 22.28 4.77
C LYS A 84 12.81 22.46 3.83
N ALA A 85 11.61 22.37 4.39
CA ALA A 85 10.36 22.53 3.64
C ALA A 85 9.36 23.44 4.37
N GLY A 86 8.60 24.19 3.60
CA GLY A 86 7.35 24.81 4.03
C GLY A 86 6.17 23.85 3.83
N GLN A 87 5.14 23.96 4.67
CA GLN A 87 3.88 23.27 4.54
C GLN A 87 2.67 24.22 4.62
N MET A 88 1.59 23.87 3.94
CA MET A 88 0.33 24.60 3.96
C MET A 88 -0.85 23.62 4.02
N SER A 89 -1.83 23.93 4.86
CA SER A 89 -3.04 23.12 5.06
C SER A 89 -3.98 23.23 3.86
N ALA A 90 -4.72 22.17 3.53
CA ALA A 90 -5.73 22.20 2.46
C ALA A 90 -6.84 23.25 2.66
N LYS A 91 -6.98 23.83 3.86
CA LYS A 91 -7.91 24.95 4.12
C LYS A 91 -7.38 26.30 3.60
N ASP A 92 -6.07 26.41 3.45
CA ASP A 92 -5.38 27.66 3.15
C ASP A 92 -4.97 27.75 1.67
N PHE A 93 -5.26 26.74 0.85
CA PHE A 93 -4.99 26.79 -0.59
C PHE A 93 -5.97 25.96 -1.42
N THR A 94 -6.02 26.26 -2.71
CA THR A 94 -6.72 25.47 -3.72
C THR A 94 -5.93 25.43 -5.03
N ILE A 95 -6.11 24.39 -5.82
CA ILE A 95 -5.46 24.19 -7.12
C ILE A 95 -6.50 24.11 -8.23
N ARG A 96 -6.14 24.58 -9.42
CA ARG A 96 -7.00 24.39 -10.61
C ARG A 96 -6.88 23.00 -11.24
N PHE A 97 -5.76 22.33 -11.02
CA PHE A 97 -5.53 20.97 -11.51
C PHE A 97 -6.64 20.01 -11.04
N ASN A 98 -7.30 19.35 -11.98
CA ASN A 98 -8.35 18.37 -11.72
C ASN A 98 -7.80 16.95 -11.89
N VAL A 99 -7.49 16.29 -10.77
CA VAL A 99 -6.93 14.94 -10.77
C VAL A 99 -7.87 13.89 -11.39
N GLU A 100 -9.19 14.05 -11.25
CA GLU A 100 -10.16 13.10 -11.81
C GLU A 100 -10.16 13.11 -13.35
N LYS A 101 -9.90 14.27 -13.96
CA LYS A 101 -9.83 14.43 -15.42
C LYS A 101 -8.44 14.16 -16.01
N SER A 102 -7.41 14.07 -15.16
CA SER A 102 -6.01 13.97 -15.59
C SER A 102 -5.56 12.59 -16.08
N GLY A 103 -6.40 11.55 -15.92
CA GLY A 103 -6.01 10.16 -16.17
C GLY A 103 -5.15 9.52 -15.06
N ILE A 104 -4.66 10.30 -14.08
CA ILE A 104 -3.84 9.78 -12.98
C ILE A 104 -4.62 8.76 -12.15
N LEU A 105 -5.88 9.03 -11.79
CA LEU A 105 -6.68 8.06 -11.01
C LEU A 105 -6.94 6.77 -11.78
N ALA A 106 -7.14 6.85 -13.10
CA ALA A 106 -7.29 5.67 -13.94
C ALA A 106 -6.00 4.85 -14.00
N HIS A 107 -4.84 5.51 -14.11
CA HIS A 107 -3.53 4.85 -14.07
C HIS A 107 -3.26 4.17 -12.70
N VAL A 108 -3.56 4.87 -11.60
CA VAL A 108 -3.41 4.31 -10.25
C VAL A 108 -4.36 3.14 -10.04
N HIS A 109 -5.61 3.24 -10.49
CA HIS A 109 -6.58 2.14 -10.43
C HIS A 109 -6.09 0.93 -11.20
N ALA A 110 -5.69 1.13 -12.46
CA ALA A 110 -5.13 0.10 -13.33
C ALA A 110 -3.93 -0.62 -12.70
N ARG A 111 -3.00 0.11 -12.10
CA ARG A 111 -1.73 -0.45 -11.62
C ARG A 111 -1.75 -0.96 -10.17
N LEU A 112 -2.58 -0.39 -9.29
CA LEU A 112 -2.64 -0.78 -7.87
C LEU A 112 -3.87 -1.60 -7.49
N LEU A 113 -4.93 -1.58 -8.30
CA LEU A 113 -6.17 -2.32 -8.06
C LEU A 113 -6.45 -3.33 -9.19
N GLU A 114 -5.40 -3.85 -9.83
CA GLU A 114 -5.49 -4.95 -10.80
C GLU A 114 -6.23 -6.16 -10.17
N GLY A 115 -7.11 -6.79 -10.96
CA GLY A 115 -7.94 -7.92 -10.50
C GLY A 115 -9.27 -7.53 -9.85
N PHE A 116 -9.53 -6.25 -9.57
CA PHE A 116 -10.86 -5.80 -9.14
C PHE A 116 -11.70 -5.34 -10.33
N ASN A 117 -13.00 -5.69 -10.34
CA ASN A 117 -13.94 -5.06 -11.28
C ASN A 117 -13.96 -3.55 -11.02
N LYS A 118 -13.97 -2.75 -12.10
CA LYS A 118 -14.02 -1.27 -12.02
C LYS A 118 -15.20 -0.75 -11.20
N SER A 119 -16.26 -1.54 -11.04
CA SER A 119 -17.44 -1.22 -10.23
C SER A 119 -17.23 -1.37 -8.72
N ASP A 120 -16.31 -2.24 -8.29
CA ASP A 120 -16.29 -2.74 -6.91
C ASP A 120 -15.44 -1.86 -6.00
N LYS A 121 -14.53 -1.06 -6.58
CA LYS A 121 -13.61 -0.18 -5.84
C LYS A 121 -13.37 1.13 -6.58
N ARG A 122 -14.06 2.19 -6.17
CA ARG A 122 -13.80 3.56 -6.63
C ARG A 122 -12.65 4.16 -5.81
N ILE A 123 -11.67 4.74 -6.51
CA ILE A 123 -10.64 5.59 -5.91
C ILE A 123 -11.15 7.04 -5.92
N GLU A 124 -11.13 7.66 -4.75
CA GLU A 124 -11.40 9.09 -4.59
C GLU A 124 -10.13 9.78 -4.11
N ALA A 125 -9.83 10.94 -4.68
CA ALA A 125 -8.67 11.74 -4.30
C ALA A 125 -9.10 12.93 -3.45
N GLU A 126 -8.43 13.10 -2.32
CA GLU A 126 -8.63 14.21 -1.41
C GLU A 126 -7.38 15.08 -1.33
N LEU A 127 -7.58 16.39 -1.45
CA LEU A 127 -6.52 17.38 -1.26
C LEU A 127 -6.13 17.44 0.22
N TYR A 128 -4.90 17.08 0.54
CA TYR A 128 -4.47 16.95 1.94
C TYR A 128 -3.54 18.07 2.39
N LYS A 129 -2.37 18.23 1.75
CA LYS A 129 -1.43 19.31 2.08
C LYS A 129 -0.48 19.63 0.93
N LEU A 130 -0.04 20.89 0.90
CA LEU A 130 1.02 21.38 0.03
C LEU A 130 2.33 21.41 0.82
N ASN A 131 3.42 20.89 0.23
CA ASN A 131 4.77 21.14 0.69
C ASN A 131 5.56 21.89 -0.37
N VAL A 132 6.27 22.92 0.05
CA VAL A 132 7.15 23.75 -0.78
C VAL A 132 8.58 23.52 -0.35
N TYR A 133 9.47 23.17 -1.28
CA TYR A 133 10.86 22.82 -0.99
C TYR A 133 11.82 23.89 -1.51
N GLY A 134 12.65 24.43 -0.61
CA GLY A 134 13.71 25.38 -0.95
C GLY A 134 13.24 26.80 -1.27
N VAL A 135 14.21 27.73 -1.32
CA VAL A 135 14.00 29.18 -1.52
C VAL A 135 14.23 29.59 -2.99
N ALA A 136 14.43 28.63 -3.90
CA ALA A 136 14.82 28.94 -5.30
C ALA A 136 14.67 27.79 -6.31
N LYS A 137 13.91 26.71 -6.04
CA LYS A 137 13.75 25.63 -7.02
C LYS A 137 12.30 25.17 -7.16
N HIS A 138 11.92 24.99 -8.43
CA HIS A 138 10.60 24.85 -9.03
C HIS A 138 9.77 23.63 -8.62
N LEU A 139 9.94 23.10 -7.39
CA LEU A 139 9.33 21.84 -6.98
C LEU A 139 8.25 22.07 -5.90
N CYS A 140 7.00 22.18 -6.34
CA CYS A 140 5.84 22.07 -5.47
C CYS A 140 5.43 20.60 -5.37
N ARG A 141 5.27 20.08 -4.14
CA ARG A 141 4.76 18.74 -3.86
C ARG A 141 3.36 18.83 -3.28
N PHE A 142 2.39 18.32 -4.02
CA PHE A 142 1.05 18.09 -3.50
C PHE A 142 0.97 16.67 -2.99
N ILE A 143 0.51 16.51 -1.76
CA ILE A 143 0.16 15.19 -1.24
C ILE A 143 -1.34 15.04 -1.44
N LEU A 144 -1.72 14.11 -2.32
CA LEU A 144 -3.09 13.66 -2.44
C LEU A 144 -3.22 12.37 -1.64
N GLN A 145 -4.18 12.35 -0.72
CA GLN A 145 -4.58 11.11 -0.07
C GLN A 145 -5.65 10.47 -0.96
N SER A 146 -5.39 9.25 -1.42
CA SER A 146 -6.42 8.47 -2.11
C SER A 146 -7.09 7.53 -1.13
N ALA A 147 -8.41 7.61 -1.02
CA ALA A 147 -9.21 6.72 -0.19
C ALA A 147 -10.06 5.79 -1.07
N GLN A 148 -10.21 4.53 -0.63
CA GLN A 148 -11.25 3.65 -1.15
C GLN A 148 -12.57 3.97 -0.48
N GLY A 149 -13.62 4.17 -1.26
CA GLY A 149 -14.99 4.24 -0.75
C GLY A 149 -15.62 2.84 -0.71
N TYR A 150 -16.14 2.44 0.46
CA TYR A 150 -17.11 1.34 0.57
C TYR A 150 -18.49 1.94 0.86
N THR A 151 -19.48 1.70 -0.01
CA THR A 151 -20.91 1.93 0.31
C THR A 151 -21.46 0.62 0.91
N ALA A 152 -22.10 0.56 2.08
CA ALA A 152 -22.91 1.55 2.77
C ALA A 152 -22.45 1.80 4.22
N ARG A 153 -22.42 3.09 4.61
CA ARG A 153 -21.96 3.68 5.89
C ARG A 153 -20.44 3.92 5.98
N ARG A 154 -19.96 4.91 5.21
CA ARG A 154 -18.76 5.76 5.40
C ARG A 154 -17.64 5.17 6.26
N ASN A 155 -17.00 4.11 5.79
CA ASN A 155 -15.64 3.76 6.23
C ASN A 155 -14.70 3.92 5.03
N HIS A 156 -13.88 4.97 5.05
CA HIS A 156 -12.86 5.23 4.03
C HIS A 156 -11.57 4.51 4.41
N VAL A 157 -11.08 3.57 3.59
CA VAL A 157 -9.77 2.95 3.78
C VAL A 157 -8.74 3.74 2.98
N ARG A 158 -7.72 4.31 3.64
CA ARG A 158 -6.62 4.99 2.95
C ARG A 158 -5.78 3.96 2.20
N LEU A 159 -5.88 3.96 0.87
CA LEU A 159 -5.20 2.98 0.02
C LEU A 159 -3.74 3.36 -0.23
N ALA A 160 -3.49 4.61 -0.57
CA ALA A 160 -2.18 5.08 -0.98
C ALA A 160 -1.98 6.56 -0.65
N ARG A 161 -0.72 6.91 -0.39
CA ARG A 161 -0.26 8.31 -0.38
C ARG A 161 0.44 8.56 -1.69
N SER A 162 -0.10 9.47 -2.49
CA SER A 162 0.54 9.88 -3.74
C SER A 162 1.20 11.23 -3.56
N ASN A 163 2.36 11.40 -4.18
CA ASN A 163 3.07 12.65 -4.22
C ASN A 163 3.03 13.14 -5.66
N LEU A 164 2.34 14.24 -5.90
CA LEU A 164 2.35 14.92 -7.17
C LEU A 164 3.42 16.00 -7.13
N TYR A 165 4.35 15.94 -8.06
CA TYR A 165 5.41 16.92 -8.22
C TYR A 165 5.16 17.72 -9.49
N PHE A 166 5.22 19.03 -9.38
CA PHE A 166 5.32 19.92 -10.54
C PHE A 166 6.79 20.10 -10.85
N ALA A 167 7.16 19.90 -12.12
CA ALA A 167 8.51 20.11 -12.62
C ALA A 167 8.45 20.98 -13.88
N ALA A 168 9.56 21.66 -14.21
CA ALA A 168 9.65 22.50 -15.39
C ALA A 168 9.35 21.70 -16.67
N ALA A 169 8.78 22.37 -17.67
CA ALA A 169 8.52 21.79 -18.99
C ALA A 169 9.81 21.17 -19.56
N GLY A 170 9.73 19.89 -19.97
CA GLY A 170 10.87 19.14 -20.50
C GLY A 170 11.71 18.39 -19.45
N ALA A 171 11.34 18.40 -18.16
CA ALA A 171 11.97 17.52 -17.18
C ALA A 171 11.77 16.04 -17.55
N PRO A 172 12.82 15.21 -17.57
CA PRO A 172 12.71 13.80 -17.93
C PRO A 172 11.90 13.06 -16.85
N GLY A 173 10.78 12.48 -17.25
CA GLY A 173 9.95 11.60 -16.43
C GLY A 173 9.24 10.58 -17.31
N PRO A 174 9.02 9.34 -16.83
CA PRO A 174 8.22 8.38 -17.57
C PRO A 174 6.81 8.95 -17.73
N ALA A 175 6.32 9.01 -18.97
CA ALA A 175 4.93 9.41 -19.24
C ALA A 175 3.95 8.46 -18.53
N LEU A 176 2.73 8.92 -18.24
CA LEU A 176 1.66 8.03 -17.82
C LEU A 176 1.47 6.95 -18.89
N ASP A 177 1.77 5.72 -18.51
CA ASP A 177 1.36 4.58 -19.30
C ASP A 177 -0.10 4.30 -19.00
N LEU A 178 -0.98 4.88 -19.83
CA LEU A 178 -2.41 4.64 -19.81
C LEU A 178 -2.80 3.37 -20.56
N ALA A 179 -1.82 2.60 -21.08
CA ALA A 179 -2.12 1.25 -21.50
C ALA A 179 -2.75 0.51 -20.31
N PRO A 180 -3.72 -0.38 -20.57
CA PRO A 180 -4.19 -1.30 -19.55
C PRO A 180 -2.97 -1.90 -18.82
N PRO A 181 -3.06 -2.20 -17.50
CA PRO A 181 -2.01 -3.00 -16.87
C PRO A 181 -1.84 -4.22 -17.76
N ASP A 182 -0.58 -4.53 -18.08
CA ASP A 182 -0.26 -5.48 -19.14
C ASP A 182 -1.05 -6.75 -18.83
N ALA A 183 -2.06 -7.11 -19.62
CA ALA A 183 -2.88 -8.30 -19.36
C ALA A 183 -2.02 -9.57 -19.24
N ARG A 184 -0.75 -9.46 -19.66
CA ARG A 184 0.37 -10.35 -19.37
C ARG A 184 0.62 -10.62 -17.89
N ASP A 185 0.61 -9.66 -16.97
CA ASP A 185 0.96 -9.91 -15.57
C ASP A 185 -0.10 -10.78 -14.88
N THR A 186 -1.38 -10.41 -15.04
CA THR A 186 -2.53 -11.25 -14.64
C THR A 186 -2.52 -12.61 -15.36
N SER A 187 -2.21 -12.64 -16.66
CA SER A 187 -2.12 -13.88 -17.43
C SER A 187 -0.97 -14.78 -16.96
N GLU A 188 0.19 -14.24 -16.59
CA GLU A 188 1.36 -15.01 -16.18
C GLU A 188 1.16 -15.66 -14.81
N ILE A 189 0.57 -14.94 -13.85
CA ILE A 189 0.22 -15.49 -12.54
C ILE A 189 -0.85 -16.57 -12.70
N HIS A 190 -1.93 -16.29 -13.44
CA HIS A 190 -2.98 -17.27 -13.71
C HIS A 190 -2.43 -18.52 -14.42
N SER A 191 -1.63 -18.34 -15.49
CA SER A 191 -1.04 -19.47 -16.23
C SER A 191 -0.07 -20.28 -15.38
N SER A 192 0.76 -19.63 -14.56
CA SER A 192 1.72 -20.33 -13.70
C SER A 192 1.01 -21.10 -12.58
N LEU A 193 -0.01 -20.50 -11.97
CA LEU A 193 -0.82 -21.18 -10.95
C LEU A 193 -1.62 -22.33 -11.57
N SER A 194 -2.23 -22.13 -12.74
CA SER A 194 -2.92 -23.20 -13.49
C SER A 194 -1.99 -24.37 -13.82
N ALA A 195 -0.78 -24.10 -14.29
CA ALA A 195 0.21 -25.13 -14.62
C ALA A 195 0.66 -25.94 -13.39
N LEU A 196 0.68 -25.29 -12.22
CA LEU A 196 0.97 -25.92 -10.93
C LEU A 196 -0.21 -26.78 -10.44
N LEU A 197 -1.43 -26.25 -10.47
CA LEU A 197 -2.65 -26.96 -10.04
C LEU A 197 -2.96 -28.20 -10.89
N ASN A 198 -2.70 -28.12 -12.21
CA ASN A 198 -2.86 -29.23 -13.14
C ASN A 198 -1.79 -30.33 -13.00
N ASP A 199 -0.78 -30.14 -12.14
CA ASP A 199 0.19 -31.19 -11.85
C ASP A 199 -0.34 -32.12 -10.76
N MET A 200 -0.60 -33.38 -11.13
CA MET A 200 -1.07 -34.39 -10.18
C MET A 200 -0.03 -34.75 -9.11
N ALA A 201 1.26 -34.43 -9.35
CA ALA A 201 2.33 -34.62 -8.36
C ALA A 201 2.42 -33.46 -7.36
N PHE A 202 1.82 -32.30 -7.66
CA PHE A 202 1.76 -31.18 -6.72
C PHE A 202 0.65 -31.43 -5.69
N LEU A 203 1.00 -31.52 -4.41
CA LEU A 203 0.06 -31.76 -3.29
C LEU A 203 -0.98 -32.87 -3.59
N PRO A 204 -0.56 -34.12 -3.88
CA PRO A 204 -1.45 -35.16 -4.41
C PRO A 204 -2.67 -35.42 -3.52
N ASP A 205 -2.50 -35.34 -2.20
CA ASP A 205 -3.55 -35.55 -1.20
C ASP A 205 -4.26 -34.25 -0.77
N GLY A 206 -3.85 -33.12 -1.35
CA GLY A 206 -4.28 -31.78 -0.96
C GLY A 206 -3.30 -31.15 0.03
N GLY A 207 -3.55 -29.91 0.41
CA GLY A 207 -2.69 -29.20 1.35
C GLY A 207 -2.87 -27.70 1.26
N ILE A 208 -1.94 -26.95 1.87
CA ILE A 208 -2.00 -25.50 1.93
C ILE A 208 -0.85 -24.91 1.10
N LEU A 209 -1.19 -23.96 0.22
CA LEU A 209 -0.21 -23.15 -0.50
C LEU A 209 -0.12 -21.75 0.13
N GLY A 210 1.08 -21.35 0.54
CA GLY A 210 1.34 -20.11 1.28
C GLY A 210 2.03 -19.01 0.47
N PHE A 211 1.59 -17.77 0.68
CA PHE A 211 2.14 -16.55 0.07
C PHE A 211 2.32 -15.44 1.11
N GLY A 212 3.57 -15.02 1.35
CA GLY A 212 3.87 -13.79 2.06
C GLY A 212 3.37 -12.58 1.29
N LEU A 213 2.70 -11.65 1.98
CA LEU A 213 2.16 -10.47 1.33
C LEU A 213 3.27 -9.51 0.87
N ARG A 214 3.03 -8.83 -0.25
CA ARG A 214 4.00 -7.89 -0.82
C ARG A 214 3.80 -6.46 -0.35
N HIS A 215 2.57 -6.06 -0.05
CA HIS A 215 2.29 -4.72 0.45
C HIS A 215 2.23 -4.68 1.97
N ALA A 216 2.56 -3.50 2.51
CA ALA A 216 2.34 -3.19 3.91
C ALA A 216 0.85 -2.92 4.14
N TYR A 217 0.29 -3.56 5.16
CA TYR A 217 -1.07 -3.32 5.60
C TYR A 217 -1.06 -2.77 7.02
N PRO A 218 -1.73 -1.62 7.26
CA PRO A 218 -1.85 -1.09 8.60
C PRO A 218 -2.82 -2.00 9.38
N VAL A 219 -2.30 -2.70 10.39
CA VAL A 219 -3.06 -3.57 11.29
C VAL A 219 -2.86 -3.20 12.76
N ASN A 220 -3.88 -3.44 13.57
CA ASN A 220 -3.88 -3.30 15.02
C ASN A 220 -4.60 -4.50 15.66
N SER A 221 -4.61 -4.58 16.99
CA SER A 221 -5.32 -5.63 17.77
C SER A 221 -6.80 -5.77 17.42
N GLN A 222 -7.44 -4.70 16.95
CA GLN A 222 -8.85 -4.69 16.55
C GLN A 222 -9.06 -5.09 15.08
N THR A 223 -7.98 -5.34 14.34
CA THR A 223 -8.05 -5.62 12.90
C THR A 223 -8.52 -7.03 12.66
N GLN A 224 -9.67 -7.14 11.98
CA GLN A 224 -10.19 -8.43 11.55
C GLN A 224 -9.57 -8.81 10.20
N LEU A 225 -8.71 -9.83 10.18
CA LEU A 225 -8.01 -10.28 8.96
C LEU A 225 -9.00 -10.65 7.82
N LYS A 226 -10.16 -11.22 8.17
CA LYS A 226 -11.25 -11.50 7.22
C LYS A 226 -11.74 -10.23 6.50
N LYS A 227 -11.82 -9.09 7.19
CA LYS A 227 -12.20 -7.80 6.57
C LYS A 227 -11.03 -7.22 5.78
N LEU A 228 -9.80 -7.36 6.29
CA LEU A 228 -8.59 -6.89 5.62
C LEU A 228 -8.37 -7.56 4.25
N LYS A 229 -8.75 -8.84 4.09
CA LYS A 229 -8.70 -9.56 2.80
C LYS A 229 -9.35 -8.77 1.66
N SER A 230 -10.48 -8.11 1.94
CA SER A 230 -11.18 -7.28 0.94
C SER A 230 -10.45 -5.98 0.58
N SER A 231 -9.43 -5.59 1.34
CA SER A 231 -8.63 -4.36 1.21
C SER A 231 -7.21 -4.61 0.69
N LEU A 232 -6.89 -5.86 0.34
CA LEU A 232 -5.61 -6.21 -0.30
C LEU A 232 -5.42 -5.43 -1.62
N LYS A 233 -4.16 -5.23 -2.00
CA LYS A 233 -3.74 -4.35 -3.12
C LYS A 233 -2.80 -5.08 -4.07
N GLY A 234 -2.79 -4.64 -5.33
CA GLY A 234 -1.90 -5.13 -6.38
C GLY A 234 -1.88 -6.66 -6.46
N VAL A 235 -0.67 -7.23 -6.48
CA VAL A 235 -0.46 -8.68 -6.57
C VAL A 235 -1.15 -9.49 -5.45
N ASP A 236 -1.27 -8.94 -4.23
CA ASP A 236 -1.89 -9.64 -3.10
C ASP A 236 -3.39 -9.83 -3.34
N ALA A 237 -4.04 -8.79 -3.88
CA ALA A 237 -5.44 -8.86 -4.28
C ALA A 237 -5.66 -9.76 -5.50
N LEU A 238 -4.75 -9.68 -6.47
CA LEU A 238 -4.81 -10.49 -7.68
C LEU A 238 -4.68 -11.98 -7.35
N LEU A 239 -3.86 -12.35 -6.36
CA LEU A 239 -3.77 -13.72 -5.86
C LEU A 239 -5.11 -14.22 -5.29
N VAL A 240 -5.78 -13.40 -4.48
CA VAL A 240 -7.11 -13.74 -3.93
C VAL A 240 -8.12 -13.90 -5.05
N TYR A 241 -8.20 -12.93 -5.97
CA TYR A 241 -9.10 -12.98 -7.12
C TYR A 241 -8.86 -14.22 -7.98
N THR A 242 -7.61 -14.48 -8.34
CA THR A 242 -7.24 -15.65 -9.16
C THR A 242 -7.61 -16.95 -8.44
N SER A 243 -7.32 -17.05 -7.15
CA SER A 243 -7.60 -18.26 -6.37
C SER A 243 -9.10 -18.49 -6.18
N GLU A 244 -9.84 -17.48 -5.72
CA GLU A 244 -11.26 -17.62 -5.36
C GLU A 244 -12.18 -17.58 -6.58
N GLU A 245 -12.01 -16.59 -7.46
CA GLU A 245 -12.95 -16.34 -8.56
C GLU A 245 -12.64 -17.18 -9.81
N LEU A 246 -11.36 -17.42 -10.11
CA LEU A 246 -10.97 -18.16 -11.33
C LEU A 246 -10.79 -19.66 -11.08
N PHE A 247 -10.30 -20.05 -9.90
CA PHE A 247 -10.06 -21.46 -9.55
C PHE A 247 -11.02 -22.02 -8.49
N GLY A 248 -11.92 -21.21 -7.90
CA GLY A 248 -12.87 -21.69 -6.90
C GLY A 248 -12.22 -22.17 -5.59
N LEU A 249 -10.98 -21.77 -5.32
CA LEU A 249 -10.22 -22.15 -4.13
C LEU A 249 -10.63 -21.29 -2.95
N LYS A 250 -10.41 -21.80 -1.73
CA LYS A 250 -10.64 -21.01 -0.51
C LYS A 250 -9.35 -20.31 -0.10
N THR A 251 -9.45 -19.04 0.30
CA THR A 251 -8.30 -18.32 0.85
C THR A 251 -8.56 -17.77 2.25
N SER A 252 -7.52 -17.80 3.07
CA SER A 252 -7.51 -17.22 4.42
C SER A 252 -6.27 -16.34 4.62
N LEU A 253 -6.44 -15.27 5.40
CA LEU A 253 -5.35 -14.38 5.77
C LEU A 253 -4.95 -14.68 7.21
N LYS A 254 -3.66 -14.84 7.46
CA LYS A 254 -3.08 -15.20 8.76
C LYS A 254 -1.96 -14.25 9.15
N ALA A 255 -1.70 -14.13 10.44
CA ALA A 255 -0.52 -13.48 10.99
C ALA A 255 0.45 -14.55 11.49
N ILE A 256 1.72 -14.47 11.08
CA ILE A 256 2.80 -15.33 11.55
C ILE A 256 3.66 -14.55 12.53
N TYR A 257 3.99 -15.13 13.67
CA TYR A 257 4.99 -14.61 14.60
C TYR A 257 6.14 -15.62 14.65
N ASN A 258 7.36 -15.13 14.83
CA ASN A 258 8.56 -15.97 14.89
C ASN A 258 9.34 -15.60 16.14
N ASP A 259 9.80 -16.61 16.87
CA ASP A 259 10.72 -16.49 17.98
C ASP A 259 11.95 -17.35 17.68
N ASP A 260 13.15 -16.78 17.87
CA ASP A 260 14.41 -17.43 17.50
C ASP A 260 14.63 -18.74 18.28
N ASP A 261 14.05 -18.86 19.48
CA ASP A 261 14.21 -20.01 20.36
C ASP A 261 13.03 -21.00 20.26
N ASP A 262 11.82 -20.53 19.97
CA ASP A 262 10.57 -21.30 20.10
C ASP A 262 9.79 -21.55 18.78
N GLY A 263 10.28 -21.06 17.64
CA GLY A 263 9.80 -21.44 16.30
C GLY A 263 8.82 -20.45 15.65
N GLU A 264 7.89 -20.93 14.82
CA GLU A 264 6.92 -20.09 14.10
C GLU A 264 5.47 -20.45 14.50
N ILE A 265 4.67 -19.42 14.77
CA ILE A 265 3.27 -19.54 15.20
C ILE A 265 2.35 -18.79 14.24
N MET A 266 1.19 -19.35 13.91
CA MET A 266 0.24 -18.77 12.97
C MET A 266 -1.15 -18.54 13.57
N LEU A 267 -1.67 -17.31 13.47
CA LEU A 267 -2.94 -16.88 14.05
C LEU A 267 -3.93 -16.32 13.01
N ASP A 268 -5.22 -16.53 13.27
CA ASP A 268 -6.34 -15.94 12.52
C ASP A 268 -6.63 -14.48 12.89
N GLU A 269 -6.03 -14.01 13.99
CA GLU A 269 -6.25 -12.70 14.57
C GLU A 269 -4.89 -12.04 14.85
N ILE A 270 -4.92 -10.71 14.93
CA ILE A 270 -3.75 -9.93 15.32
C ILE A 270 -3.65 -9.96 16.84
N ALA A 271 -2.53 -10.45 17.37
CA ALA A 271 -2.25 -10.40 18.79
C ALA A 271 -2.24 -8.94 19.25
N GLY A 272 -3.00 -8.64 20.30
CA GLY A 272 -3.07 -7.30 20.85
C GLY A 272 -2.02 -7.07 21.93
N ASP A 273 -1.45 -5.86 21.96
CA ASP A 273 -0.60 -5.37 23.04
C ASP A 273 0.56 -6.29 23.43
N LEU A 274 1.44 -6.57 22.45
CA LEU A 274 2.79 -7.09 22.76
C LEU A 274 3.72 -6.02 23.35
N ASP A 275 3.24 -4.78 23.56
CA ASP A 275 4.00 -3.64 24.09
C ASP A 275 4.58 -3.91 25.50
N ASP A 276 3.97 -4.79 26.29
CA ASP A 276 4.45 -5.23 27.61
C ASP A 276 5.32 -6.51 27.55
N CYS A 277 5.63 -7.02 26.36
CA CYS A 277 6.60 -8.08 26.21
C CYS A 277 7.99 -7.43 26.23
N ASN A 278 8.75 -7.64 27.31
CA ASN A 278 10.19 -7.51 27.19
C ASN A 278 10.60 -8.39 26.00
N ILE A 279 11.44 -7.87 25.10
CA ILE A 279 12.01 -8.63 23.97
C ILE A 279 12.78 -9.89 24.47
N GLU A 280 13.04 -9.96 25.78
CA GLU A 280 13.64 -11.10 26.49
C GLU A 280 12.63 -12.18 26.94
N GLU A 281 11.30 -11.97 26.81
CA GLU A 281 10.28 -13.00 27.05
C GLU A 281 9.79 -13.60 25.72
N ASP A 282 9.86 -14.93 25.62
CA ASP A 282 9.34 -15.77 24.54
C ASP A 282 7.91 -15.35 24.14
N ILE A 283 7.80 -14.76 22.94
CA ILE A 283 6.56 -14.23 22.36
C ILE A 283 5.57 -15.36 22.12
N ILE A 284 6.06 -16.53 21.73
CA ILE A 284 5.23 -17.68 21.34
C ILE A 284 4.55 -18.28 22.57
N ARG A 285 5.25 -18.43 23.69
CA ARG A 285 4.64 -18.92 24.93
C ARG A 285 3.49 -18.04 25.41
N ARG A 286 3.60 -16.72 25.28
CA ARG A 286 2.49 -15.81 25.64
C ARG A 286 1.31 -15.95 24.69
N LEU A 287 1.58 -16.07 23.39
CA LEU A 287 0.53 -16.33 22.41
C LEU A 287 -0.14 -17.69 22.65
N ASP A 288 0.61 -18.71 23.05
CA ASP A 288 0.05 -20.03 23.40
C ASP A 288 -0.82 -19.97 24.66
N GLU A 289 -0.42 -19.21 25.67
CA GLU A 289 -1.24 -18.96 26.86
C GLU A 289 -2.54 -18.19 26.56
N GLU A 290 -2.49 -17.22 25.65
CA GLU A 290 -3.62 -16.36 25.30
C GLU A 290 -4.60 -17.02 24.31
N PHE A 291 -4.06 -17.68 23.27
CA PHE A 291 -4.85 -18.21 22.15
C PHE A 291 -5.03 -19.73 22.21
N GLY A 292 -4.23 -20.45 23.01
CA GLY A 292 -4.32 -21.89 23.26
C GLY A 292 -3.87 -22.75 22.08
N SER A 293 -2.87 -23.62 22.31
CA SER A 293 -2.29 -24.59 21.35
C SER A 293 -2.24 -24.02 19.95
N CYS A 294 -1.36 -23.06 19.75
CA CYS A 294 -1.23 -22.45 18.44
C CYS A 294 -0.69 -23.49 17.44
N GLY A 295 -1.37 -23.64 16.31
CA GLY A 295 -1.01 -24.67 15.34
C GLY A 295 0.39 -24.41 14.83
N GLU A 296 1.28 -25.38 15.00
CA GLU A 296 2.58 -25.39 14.32
C GLU A 296 2.34 -25.24 12.81
N ILE A 297 3.22 -24.54 12.11
CA ILE A 297 3.20 -24.39 10.65
C ILE A 297 3.72 -25.69 9.99
N GLU A 298 3.25 -26.84 10.45
CA GLU A 298 3.49 -28.11 9.78
C GLU A 298 2.48 -28.19 8.62
N ASP A 299 2.96 -28.48 7.40
CA ASP A 299 2.17 -28.69 6.17
C ASP A 299 1.79 -27.47 5.29
N VAL A 300 2.49 -26.34 5.38
CA VAL A 300 2.37 -25.26 4.37
C VAL A 300 3.45 -25.37 3.30
N THR A 301 3.04 -25.51 2.04
CA THR A 301 3.95 -25.39 0.89
C THR A 301 4.10 -23.91 0.52
N TRP A 302 5.29 -23.34 0.68
CA TRP A 302 5.52 -21.90 0.48
C TRP A 302 6.00 -21.57 -0.94
N VAL A 303 5.28 -20.67 -1.62
CA VAL A 303 5.80 -20.01 -2.85
C VAL A 303 6.68 -18.81 -2.46
N VAL A 304 6.20 -18.04 -1.48
CA VAL A 304 6.89 -16.90 -0.87
C VAL A 304 6.68 -17.02 0.62
N LYS A 305 7.72 -17.30 1.41
CA LYS A 305 7.61 -17.51 2.86
C LYS A 305 7.53 -16.18 3.63
N SER A 306 8.53 -15.32 3.44
CA SER A 306 8.59 -14.02 4.10
C SER A 306 7.73 -12.99 3.38
N SER A 307 6.92 -12.25 4.12
CA SER A 307 6.36 -11.02 3.58
C SER A 307 7.51 -10.02 3.30
N GLN A 308 7.33 -9.05 2.39
CA GLN A 308 8.32 -7.98 2.21
C GLN A 308 8.20 -6.89 3.31
N VAL A 309 7.26 -7.06 4.22
CA VAL A 309 6.93 -6.09 5.25
C VAL A 309 6.78 -6.84 6.57
N HIS A 310 7.90 -7.00 7.26
CA HIS A 310 7.85 -7.30 8.68
C HIS A 310 6.87 -6.31 9.31
N LEU A 311 5.88 -6.80 10.06
CA LEU A 311 5.12 -6.03 11.00
C LEU A 311 6.16 -5.54 12.02
N GLU A 312 6.83 -4.46 11.67
CA GLU A 312 7.59 -3.59 12.56
C GLU A 312 6.87 -2.24 12.50
N ALA A 313 5.54 -2.32 12.51
CA ALA A 313 4.68 -1.20 12.26
C ALA A 313 4.65 -0.34 13.52
N THR A 314 5.66 0.52 13.66
CA THR A 314 5.46 1.78 14.38
C THR A 314 4.27 2.46 13.69
N TYR A 315 3.09 2.37 14.30
CA TYR A 315 1.86 2.82 13.67
C TYR A 315 1.86 4.35 13.61
N VAL A 316 2.35 4.93 12.51
CA VAL A 316 2.19 6.37 12.28
C VAL A 316 0.84 6.62 11.61
N ALA A 317 -0.23 6.50 12.40
CA ALA A 317 -1.53 7.03 12.02
C ALA A 317 -1.46 8.57 12.07
N TYR A 318 -1.14 9.21 10.95
CA TYR A 318 -1.33 10.65 10.84
C TYR A 318 -2.81 10.98 10.74
N GLY A 319 -3.40 11.31 11.89
CA GLY A 319 -4.77 11.81 12.03
C GLY A 319 -5.00 12.36 13.42
N ASN A 320 -4.53 13.59 13.69
CA ASN A 320 -4.78 14.48 14.84
C ASN A 320 -4.79 13.95 16.29
N GLU A 321 -4.68 12.65 16.56
CA GLU A 321 -4.36 12.05 17.86
C GLU A 321 -3.48 10.81 17.59
N PRO A 322 -2.19 10.82 17.96
CA PRO A 322 -1.28 9.69 17.76
C PRO A 322 -1.47 8.63 18.85
N SER A 323 -1.69 7.38 18.47
CA SER A 323 -1.56 6.21 19.35
C SER A 323 -0.55 5.23 18.77
N LEU A 324 0.35 4.69 19.60
CA LEU A 324 1.21 3.55 19.22
C LEU A 324 0.53 2.26 19.59
N GLY A 325 0.74 1.27 18.74
CA GLY A 325 0.90 -0.11 19.16
C GLY A 325 2.01 -0.71 18.30
N HIS A 326 2.91 -1.50 18.89
CA HIS A 326 3.84 -2.33 18.15
C HIS A 326 3.22 -3.72 17.98
N ILE A 327 3.16 -4.21 16.75
CA ILE A 327 2.81 -5.60 16.45
C ILE A 327 3.97 -6.15 15.64
N TYR A 328 4.57 -7.23 16.13
CA TYR A 328 5.64 -8.00 15.49
C TYR A 328 5.01 -9.14 14.67
N GLY A 329 5.53 -9.50 13.49
CA GLY A 329 5.02 -10.63 12.69
C GLY A 329 4.92 -10.40 11.18
N ASP A 330 4.34 -11.34 10.43
CA ASP A 330 4.16 -11.26 8.99
C ASP A 330 2.72 -11.60 8.61
N LEU A 331 2.13 -10.84 7.69
CA LEU A 331 0.85 -11.23 7.09
C LEU A 331 1.09 -12.16 5.90
N VAL A 332 0.35 -13.27 5.88
CA VAL A 332 0.41 -14.27 4.82
C VAL A 332 -0.99 -14.62 4.32
N LEU A 333 -1.08 -14.91 3.02
CA LEU A 333 -2.26 -15.48 2.39
C LEU A 333 -2.05 -16.99 2.24
N LEU A 334 -3.01 -17.77 2.72
CA LEU A 334 -3.07 -19.21 2.53
C LEU A 334 -4.17 -19.57 1.54
N VAL A 335 -3.90 -20.55 0.69
CA VAL A 335 -4.84 -21.08 -0.29
C VAL A 335 -5.01 -22.58 -0.06
N ASP A 336 -6.26 -23.01 0.15
CA ASP A 336 -6.59 -24.42 0.33
C ASP A 336 -6.56 -25.13 -1.02
N ILE A 337 -5.62 -26.07 -1.19
CA ILE A 337 -5.47 -26.85 -2.41
C ILE A 337 -6.17 -28.19 -2.23
N PRO A 338 -7.21 -28.50 -3.04
CA PRO A 338 -7.85 -29.80 -2.96
C PRO A 338 -6.91 -30.90 -3.44
N SER A 339 -7.17 -32.14 -2.99
CA SER A 339 -6.45 -33.32 -3.50
C SER A 339 -6.52 -33.38 -5.02
N ALA A 340 -5.51 -33.97 -5.66
CA ALA A 340 -5.42 -34.01 -7.11
C ALA A 340 -6.64 -34.65 -7.78
N LYS A 341 -7.35 -35.55 -7.08
CA LYS A 341 -8.61 -36.18 -7.55
C LYS A 341 -9.82 -35.25 -7.59
N ASN A 342 -9.75 -34.10 -6.92
CA ASN A 342 -10.84 -33.14 -6.74
C ASN A 342 -10.53 -31.78 -7.41
N ARG A 343 -9.59 -31.75 -8.37
CA ARG A 343 -9.17 -30.52 -9.09
C ARG A 343 -9.84 -30.33 -10.45
N ASP A 344 -10.65 -31.29 -10.89
CA ASP A 344 -11.34 -31.31 -12.19
C ASP A 344 -12.57 -30.40 -12.25
#